data_AF-A0A1W7CV26-F1
#
_entry.id   AF-A0A1W7CV26-F1
#
_cell.length_a   1.000
_cell.length_b   1.000
_cell.length_c   1.000
_cell.angle_alpha   90.00
_cell.angle_beta   90.00
_cell.angle_gamma   90.00
#
_symmetry.space_group_name_H-M   'P 1'
#
loop_
_entity.id
_entity.type
_entity.pdbx_description
1 polymer ?
#
loop_
_entity_poly.entity_id
_entity_poly.type
_entity_poly.pdbx_seq_one_letter_code
_entity_poly.pdbx_strand_id
1 'polypeptide(L)'
;MPKGSYRAGTVEMAVEVTGSTVRVNDRVMIGGMLYSVRDMRAIPGGSKHLVFHSGETFTMLRGTVMWATRDVDPRIRGTRVERPARRPLT
;
A
#
# COMPACT_ATOMS: atom_id res chain seq x y z
N MET A 1 -15.25 -15.38 -5.77
CA MET A 1 -14.27 -15.12 -4.70
C MET A 1 -12.88 -15.05 -5.31
N PRO A 2 -12.21 -13.89 -5.40
CA PRO A 2 -10.84 -13.89 -5.89
C PRO A 2 -9.94 -14.49 -4.79
N LYS A 3 -9.35 -15.65 -5.08
CA LYS A 3 -8.31 -16.26 -4.24
C LYS A 3 -7.08 -15.37 -4.35
N GLY A 4 -6.65 -14.76 -3.24
CA GLY A 4 -5.39 -14.04 -3.17
C GLY A 4 -4.29 -14.90 -3.78
N SER A 5 -3.56 -14.38 -4.76
CA SER A 5 -2.44 -15.07 -5.36
C SER A 5 -1.30 -15.11 -4.35
N TYR A 6 -1.27 -16.14 -3.52
CA TYR A 6 -0.12 -16.40 -2.66
C TYR A 6 1.08 -16.68 -3.57
N ARG A 7 1.97 -15.70 -3.74
CA ARG A 7 3.35 -16.02 -4.07
C ARG A 7 3.83 -16.93 -2.94
N ALA A 8 4.22 -18.16 -3.27
CA ALA A 8 4.52 -19.18 -2.27
C ALA A 8 5.45 -18.59 -1.18
N GLY A 9 4.96 -18.52 0.07
CA GLY A 9 5.70 -17.98 1.20
C GLY A 9 5.25 -16.63 1.77
N THR A 10 4.41 -15.84 1.07
CA THR A 10 3.94 -14.52 1.56
C THR A 10 2.49 -14.54 2.04
N VAL A 11 2.11 -13.64 2.95
CA VAL A 11 0.71 -13.44 3.41
C VAL A 11 0.27 -12.02 3.04
N GLU A 12 -0.94 -11.89 2.51
CA GLU A 12 -1.56 -10.58 2.26
C GLU A 12 -2.02 -9.96 3.58
N MET A 13 -1.55 -8.74 3.87
CA MET A 13 -1.90 -8.00 5.08
C MET A 13 -2.50 -6.64 4.75
N ALA A 14 -3.53 -6.25 5.49
CA ALA A 14 -4.03 -4.88 5.48
C ALA A 14 -3.07 -3.97 6.26
N VAL A 15 -2.65 -2.88 5.64
CA VAL A 15 -1.70 -1.91 6.20
C VAL A 15 -2.16 -0.49 5.93
N GLU A 16 -1.82 0.42 6.83
CA GLU A 16 -1.83 1.85 6.52
C GLU A 16 -0.54 2.21 5.81
N VAL A 17 -0.65 3.03 4.77
CA VAL A 17 0.48 3.55 4.00
C VAL A 17 0.45 5.06 3.96
N THR A 18 1.64 5.64 3.94
CA THR A 18 1.89 7.08 3.76
C THR A 18 2.77 7.29 2.55
N GLY A 19 2.99 8.56 2.20
CA GLY A 19 4.01 8.94 1.22
C GLY A 19 5.41 8.44 1.56
N SER A 20 5.75 7.99 2.77
CA SER A 20 7.06 7.39 3.08
C SER A 20 7.05 5.87 3.17
N THR A 21 5.88 5.23 3.34
CA THR A 21 5.77 3.80 3.61
C THR A 21 5.12 2.97 2.51
N VAL A 22 4.47 3.60 1.53
CA VAL A 22 3.94 2.92 0.32
C VAL A 22 5.07 2.28 -0.50
N ARG A 23 4.79 1.11 -1.09
CA ARG A 23 5.73 0.26 -1.84
C ARG A 23 5.17 -0.11 -3.21
N VAL A 24 6.07 -0.44 -4.13
CA VAL A 24 5.69 -1.13 -5.38
C VAL A 24 5.03 -2.45 -5.00
N ASN A 25 3.98 -2.83 -5.74
CA ASN A 25 3.09 -3.96 -5.51
C ASN A 25 2.11 -3.82 -4.33
N ASP A 26 2.12 -2.71 -3.59
CA ASP A 26 0.98 -2.41 -2.72
C ASP A 26 -0.29 -2.28 -3.57
N ARG A 27 -1.40 -2.79 -3.03
CA ARG A 27 -2.74 -2.58 -3.59
C ARG A 27 -3.44 -1.53 -2.77
N VAL A 28 -3.43 -0.29 -3.24
CA VAL A 28 -3.97 0.88 -2.53
C VAL A 28 -5.47 0.98 -2.77
N MET A 29 -6.25 1.20 -1.71
CA MET A 29 -7.69 1.37 -1.80
C MET A 29 -8.06 2.83 -2.10
N ILE A 30 -8.72 3.06 -3.24
CA ILE A 30 -9.21 4.37 -3.71
C ILE A 30 -10.67 4.20 -4.12
N GLY A 31 -11.58 4.96 -3.50
CA GLY A 31 -13.01 4.89 -3.82
C GLY A 31 -13.61 3.48 -3.67
N GLY A 32 -13.08 2.66 -2.76
CA GLY A 32 -13.52 1.27 -2.57
C GLY A 32 -12.92 0.25 -3.54
N MET A 33 -12.05 0.67 -4.47
CA MET A 33 -11.37 -0.19 -5.43
C MET A 33 -9.88 -0.31 -5.12
N LEU A 34 -9.28 -1.46 -5.43
CA LEU A 34 -7.85 -1.71 -5.23
C LEU A 34 -7.05 -1.43 -6.50
N TYR A 35 -6.05 -0.56 -6.39
CA TYR A 35 -5.13 -0.22 -7.46
C TYR A 35 -3.72 -0.69 -7.13
N SER A 36 -3.14 -1.52 -8.01
CA SER A 36 -1.81 -2.11 -7.78
C SER A 36 -0.70 -1.14 -8.20
N VAL A 37 0.11 -0.67 -7.26
CA VAL A 37 1.24 0.22 -7.52
C VAL A 37 2.27 -0.48 -8.40
N ARG A 38 2.53 0.08 -9.57
CA ARG A 38 3.54 -0.37 -10.53
C ARG A 38 4.87 0.34 -10.31
N ASP A 39 4.83 1.65 -10.13
CA ASP A 39 6.01 2.49 -9.95
C ASP A 39 5.67 3.71 -9.08
N MET A 40 6.70 4.36 -8.53
CA MET A 40 6.54 5.52 -7.66
C MET A 40 7.68 6.52 -7.85
N ARG A 41 7.35 7.82 -7.83
CA ARG A 41 8.33 8.90 -7.86
C ARG A 41 8.17 9.79 -6.64
N ALA A 42 9.28 10.11 -5.98
CA ALA A 42 9.28 11.11 -4.93
C ALA A 42 9.04 12.49 -5.55
N ILE A 43 8.22 13.30 -4.87
CA ILE A 43 7.97 14.70 -5.22
C ILE A 43 8.55 15.56 -4.08
N PRO A 44 9.13 16.74 -4.38
CA PRO A 44 9.52 17.71 -3.35
C PRO A 44 8.40 17.97 -2.33
N GLY A 45 8.77 18.19 -1.07
CA GLY A 45 7.80 18.38 0.01
C GLY A 45 7.25 17.09 0.63
N GLY A 46 7.74 15.92 0.21
CA GLY A 46 7.42 14.63 0.85
C GLY A 46 6.18 13.94 0.31
N SER A 47 5.66 14.40 -0.83
CA SER A 47 4.59 13.73 -1.58
C SER A 47 5.17 12.61 -2.46
N LYS A 48 4.33 11.66 -2.90
CA LYS A 48 4.69 10.63 -3.88
C LYS A 48 3.70 10.61 -5.03
N HIS A 49 4.22 10.51 -6.25
CA HIS A 49 3.44 10.19 -7.43
C HIS A 49 3.41 8.67 -7.61
N LEU A 50 2.24 8.06 -7.53
CA LEU A 50 2.05 6.63 -7.75
C LEU A 50 1.58 6.40 -9.18
N VAL A 51 2.13 5.40 -9.84
CA VAL A 51 1.66 4.89 -11.13
C VAL A 51 1.12 3.49 -10.91
N PHE A 52 -0.12 3.24 -11.32
CA PHE A 52 -0.75 1.92 -11.17
C PHE A 52 -0.56 1.06 -12.42
N HIS A 53 -0.72 -0.26 -12.27
CA HIS A 53 -0.61 -1.21 -13.38
C HIS A 53 -1.64 -0.95 -14.49
N SER A 54 -2.81 -0.43 -14.14
CA SER A 54 -3.88 -0.04 -15.05
C SER A 54 -3.62 1.28 -15.80
N GLY A 55 -2.57 2.02 -15.40
CA GLY A 55 -2.12 3.25 -16.07
C GLY A 55 -2.57 4.54 -15.40
N GLU A 56 -3.56 4.50 -14.49
CA GLU A 56 -3.92 5.65 -13.68
C GLU A 56 -2.79 6.05 -12.75
N THR A 57 -2.85 7.31 -12.31
CA THR A 57 -1.87 7.88 -11.40
C THR A 57 -2.56 8.51 -10.21
N PHE A 58 -1.85 8.56 -9.10
CA PHE A 58 -2.34 9.19 -7.88
C PHE A 58 -1.23 9.95 -7.18
N THR A 59 -1.49 11.21 -6.85
CA THR A 59 -0.55 12.02 -6.05
C THR A 59 -0.90 11.87 -4.58
N MET A 60 -0.07 11.14 -3.85
CA MET A 60 -0.16 10.99 -2.41
C MET A 60 0.56 12.17 -1.74
N LEU A 61 -0.21 13.08 -1.14
CA LEU A 61 0.35 14.22 -0.42
C LEU A 61 1.05 13.78 0.87
N ARG A 62 2.00 14.56 1.39
CA ARG A 62 2.78 14.25 2.60
C ARG A 62 1.94 13.80 3.82
N GLY A 63 0.74 14.35 4.00
CA GLY A 63 -0.15 14.03 5.11
C GLY A 63 -1.20 12.95 4.81
N THR A 64 -1.23 12.43 3.58
CA THR A 64 -2.20 11.43 3.17
C THR A 64 -1.85 10.08 3.80
N VAL A 65 -2.83 9.48 4.48
CA VAL A 65 -2.79 8.10 4.97
C VAL A 65 -3.84 7.30 4.21
N MET A 66 -3.48 6.14 3.71
CA MET A 66 -4.38 5.28 2.93
C MET A 66 -4.30 3.85 3.40
N TRP A 67 -5.36 3.11 3.12
CA TRP A 67 -5.37 1.67 3.26
C TRP A 67 -4.78 1.01 2.03
N ALA A 68 -3.96 -0.01 2.26
CA ALA A 68 -3.48 -0.89 1.21
C ALA A 68 -3.46 -2.34 1.67
N THR A 69 -3.42 -3.27 0.72
CA THR A 69 -2.97 -4.62 0.99
C THR A 69 -1.55 -4.81 0.49
N ARG A 70 -0.78 -5.58 1.26
CA ARG A 70 0.64 -5.84 1.01
C ARG A 70 0.96 -7.30 1.26
N ASP A 71 1.65 -7.91 0.31
CA ASP A 71 2.20 -9.25 0.50
C ASP A 71 3.47 -9.16 1.35
N VAL A 72 3.48 -9.89 2.46
CA VAL A 72 4.57 -9.89 3.44
C VAL A 72 5.09 -11.31 3.61
N ASP A 73 6.39 -11.52 3.50
CA ASP A 73 7.01 -12.77 3.97
C ASP A 73 7.22 -12.66 5.49
N PRO A 74 6.49 -13.45 6.31
CA PRO A 74 6.64 -13.41 7.77
C PRO A 74 7.99 -13.94 8.26
N ARG A 75 8.78 -14.61 7.40
CA ARG A 75 10.10 -15.17 7.75
C ARG A 75 11.22 -14.14 7.65
N ILE A 76 11.03 -13.08 6.87
CA ILE A 76 12.03 -12.01 6.72
C ILE A 76 11.94 -11.11 7.96
N ARG A 77 12.89 -11.25 8.88
CA ARG A 77 12.99 -10.34 10.05
C ARG A 77 13.10 -8.89 9.57
N GLY A 78 12.27 -8.02 10.13
CA GLY A 78 12.27 -6.59 9.80
C GLY A 78 11.23 -6.15 8.78
N THR A 79 10.36 -7.04 8.28
CA THR A 79 9.09 -6.63 7.66
C THR A 79 8.22 -5.96 8.72
N ARG A 80 8.46 -4.66 8.97
CA ARG A 80 7.58 -3.82 9.77
C ARG A 80 6.24 -3.75 9.03
N VAL A 81 5.33 -4.61 9.45
CA VAL A 81 3.91 -4.49 9.14
C VAL A 81 3.41 -3.44 10.10
N GLU A 82 3.20 -2.22 9.59
CA GLU A 82 2.44 -1.24 10.35
C GLU A 82 1.03 -1.80 10.46
N ARG A 83 0.72 -2.32 11.66
CA ARG A 83 -0.65 -2.69 11.99
C ARG A 83 -1.48 -1.43 11.83
N PRO A 84 -2.64 -1.53 11.19
CA PRO A 84 -3.48 -0.38 11.09
C PRO A 84 -3.82 0.16 12.48
N ALA A 85 -3.71 1.48 12.64
CA ALA A 85 -4.25 2.12 13.80
C ALA A 85 -5.74 1.77 13.88
N ARG A 86 -6.19 1.17 14.99
CA ARG A 86 -7.62 1.12 15.27
C ARG A 86 -8.06 2.56 15.49
N ARG A 87 -8.57 3.23 14.46
CA ARG A 87 -9.35 4.45 14.68
C ARG A 87 -10.59 4.03 15.48
N PRO A 88 -10.83 4.61 16.66
CA PRO A 88 -12.13 4.47 17.31
C PRO A 88 -13.18 5.04 16.34
N LEU A 89 -14.26 4.30 16.12
CA LEU A 89 -15.48 4.88 15.58
C LEU A 89 -16.06 5.74 16.73
N THR A 90 -15.72 7.02 16.76
CA THR A 90 -16.40 8.06 17.56
C THR A 90 -17.42 8.78 16.73
#